data_AF-A0A8C7NC59-F1
#
_entry.id   AF-A0A8C7NC59-F1
#
_cell.length_a   1.000
_cell.length_b   1.000
_cell.length_c   1.000
_cell.angle_alpha   90.00
_cell.angle_beta   90.00
_cell.angle_gamma   90.00
#
_symmetry.space_group_name_H-M   'P 1'
#
loop_
_entity.id
_entity.type
_entity.pdbx_description
1 polymer ?
#
loop_
_entity_poly.entity_id
_entity_poly.type
_entity_poly.pdbx_seq_one_letter_code
_entity_poly.pdbx_strand_id
1 'polypeptide(L)'
;LLPFSLTKKSTCINVYTFVCLFYLVLLADLKVDCGRDSVTLRWGAAQSQMDTSLLRLGGCYPSSISAGEAMFQVEFSDCNFSRLVTGDTLMYMNELIYMSGPKAQLKSFSHPVVCAYERPADWAPRMFDPVFHTYGEGDLVFHMELMKDDFSGPHLSREYPLGSFIRISAAVEQMVHQPLLLLLEECVATTTPELQSEGPVHPIITNKGCLVASKNSNSKFEPRQKTSEIRLSLQAFKFAVGKEVYIHCNLLAWDPSGLDTSKKACHYVKGHGWALLDDPYHSTLCGCCDSSCEPWRTSGIASGKHGSTQSAVLIGPLVITDNSLA
;
A
#
# COMPACT_ATOMS: atom_id res chain seq x y z
N LEU A 1 22.58 10.95 -41.01
CA LEU A 1 21.58 10.68 -42.07
C LEU A 1 21.81 9.27 -42.59
N LEU A 2 20.71 8.50 -42.63
CA LEU A 2 20.53 7.07 -42.99
C LEU A 2 20.57 6.06 -41.81
N PRO A 3 19.47 5.31 -41.60
CA PRO A 3 19.39 4.20 -40.65
C PRO A 3 19.70 2.85 -41.33
N PHE A 4 20.24 1.90 -40.55
CA PHE A 4 20.45 0.51 -40.96
C PHE A 4 19.33 -0.39 -40.44
N SER A 5 18.88 -1.27 -41.34
CA SER A 5 17.96 -2.38 -41.14
C SER A 5 18.56 -3.50 -40.29
N LEU A 6 17.76 -4.15 -39.45
CA LEU A 6 18.06 -5.49 -38.91
C LEU A 6 16.86 -6.43 -39.11
N THR A 7 17.11 -7.43 -39.93
CA THR A 7 16.25 -8.56 -40.30
C THR A 7 16.21 -9.61 -39.19
N LYS A 8 15.01 -10.06 -38.81
CA LYS A 8 14.81 -11.15 -37.83
C LYS A 8 14.68 -12.49 -38.58
N LYS A 9 15.71 -13.35 -38.49
CA LYS A 9 15.62 -14.77 -38.84
C LYS A 9 15.11 -15.53 -37.62
N SER A 10 14.01 -16.27 -37.76
CA SER A 10 13.69 -17.37 -36.84
C SER A 10 13.02 -18.49 -37.62
N THR A 11 13.74 -19.59 -37.78
CA THR A 11 13.26 -20.83 -38.36
C THR A 11 12.60 -21.64 -37.25
N CYS A 12 11.32 -21.98 -37.37
CA CYS A 12 10.66 -23.00 -36.53
C CYS A 12 9.99 -24.04 -37.42
N ILE A 13 10.45 -25.28 -37.24
CA ILE A 13 9.99 -26.50 -37.91
C ILE A 13 8.63 -26.92 -37.34
N ASN A 14 7.74 -27.36 -38.24
CA ASN A 14 6.49 -28.14 -38.08
C ASN A 14 6.40 -28.83 -36.71
N VAL A 15 5.58 -28.41 -35.76
CA VAL A 15 4.13 -28.72 -35.59
C VAL A 15 3.40 -27.53 -34.90
N TYR A 16 4.13 -26.46 -34.59
CA TYR A 16 3.62 -25.24 -33.94
C TYR A 16 2.96 -24.25 -34.91
N THR A 17 2.86 -24.58 -36.19
CA THR A 17 2.44 -23.64 -37.23
C THR A 17 1.03 -23.11 -37.00
N PHE A 18 0.08 -23.93 -36.53
CA PHE A 18 -1.29 -23.49 -36.26
C PHE A 18 -1.43 -22.63 -34.99
N VAL A 19 -0.72 -22.97 -33.91
CA VAL A 19 -0.72 -22.18 -32.67
C VAL A 19 -0.01 -20.84 -32.90
N CYS A 20 1.08 -20.85 -33.66
CA CYS A 20 1.81 -19.66 -34.04
C CYS A 20 0.97 -18.79 -35.00
N LEU A 21 0.24 -19.37 -35.96
CA LEU A 21 -0.69 -18.66 -36.83
C LEU A 21 -1.85 -18.01 -36.06
N PHE A 22 -2.45 -18.68 -35.08
CA PHE A 22 -3.53 -18.09 -34.26
C PHE A 22 -3.03 -16.95 -33.36
N TYR A 23 -1.82 -17.08 -32.81
CA TYR A 23 -1.14 -16.00 -32.08
C TYR A 23 -0.78 -14.82 -33.00
N LEU A 24 -0.35 -15.10 -34.24
CA LEU A 24 -0.05 -14.10 -35.26
C LEU A 24 -1.29 -13.36 -35.76
N VAL A 25 -2.47 -14.00 -35.81
CA VAL A 25 -3.73 -13.38 -36.23
C VAL A 25 -4.24 -12.37 -35.20
N LEU A 26 -4.12 -12.65 -33.89
CA LEU A 26 -4.50 -11.70 -32.82
C LEU A 26 -3.54 -10.51 -32.67
N LEU A 27 -2.27 -10.70 -33.04
CA LEU A 27 -1.23 -9.66 -33.00
C LEU A 27 -1.30 -8.67 -34.18
N ALA A 28 -2.03 -8.98 -35.25
CA ALA A 28 -2.11 -8.14 -36.44
C ALA A 28 -2.87 -6.81 -36.21
N ASP A 29 -3.71 -6.77 -35.16
CA ASP A 29 -4.65 -5.69 -34.88
C ASP A 29 -4.22 -4.76 -33.72
N LEU A 30 -3.13 -5.10 -33.04
CA LEU A 30 -2.54 -4.29 -31.96
C LEU A 30 -1.35 -3.48 -32.50
N LYS A 31 -1.51 -2.16 -32.54
CA LYS A 31 -0.42 -1.22 -32.84
C LYS A 31 -0.02 -0.50 -31.57
N VAL A 32 1.23 -0.64 -31.18
CA VAL A 32 1.83 0.09 -30.06
C VAL A 32 2.85 1.06 -30.64
N ASP A 33 2.65 2.34 -30.37
CA ASP A 33 3.58 3.41 -30.71
C ASP A 33 4.17 3.99 -29.42
N CYS A 34 5.47 3.88 -29.30
CA CYS A 34 6.23 4.25 -28.12
C CYS A 34 6.79 5.66 -28.33
N GLY A 35 6.16 6.65 -27.70
CA GLY A 35 6.61 8.05 -27.67
C GLY A 35 7.84 8.23 -26.78
N ARG A 36 8.21 9.48 -26.46
CA ARG A 36 9.34 9.74 -25.54
C ARG A 36 9.01 9.37 -24.10
N ASP A 37 7.84 9.80 -23.63
CA ASP A 37 7.35 9.64 -22.25
C ASP A 37 5.91 9.12 -22.20
N SER A 38 5.41 8.65 -23.34
CA SER A 38 4.02 8.21 -23.50
C SER A 38 3.94 7.01 -24.44
N VAL A 39 2.83 6.30 -24.35
CA VAL A 39 2.50 5.21 -25.25
C VAL A 39 1.15 5.47 -25.88
N THR A 40 1.10 5.29 -27.19
CA THR A 40 -0.13 5.29 -27.96
C THR A 40 -0.42 3.88 -28.43
N LEU A 41 -1.45 3.27 -27.86
CA LEU A 41 -1.89 1.94 -28.22
C LEU A 41 -3.18 2.05 -29.03
N ARG A 42 -3.23 1.40 -30.19
CA ARG A 42 -4.41 1.28 -31.03
C ARG A 42 -4.74 -0.19 -31.21
N TRP A 43 -5.94 -0.58 -30.80
CA TRP A 43 -6.49 -1.90 -31.01
C TRP A 43 -7.60 -1.80 -32.05
N GLY A 44 -7.34 -2.29 -33.27
CA GLY A 44 -8.30 -2.27 -34.37
C GLY A 44 -9.05 -3.59 -34.45
N ALA A 45 -10.29 -3.66 -33.97
CA ALA A 45 -11.10 -4.86 -34.13
C ALA A 45 -11.64 -4.95 -35.57
N ALA A 46 -10.79 -5.28 -36.55
CA ALA A 46 -11.22 -5.35 -37.95
C ALA A 46 -12.24 -6.48 -38.21
N GLN A 47 -12.41 -7.44 -37.27
CA GLN A 47 -13.29 -8.60 -37.46
C GLN A 47 -14.08 -9.09 -36.23
N SER A 48 -14.04 -8.44 -35.05
CA SER A 48 -14.65 -9.01 -33.83
C SER A 48 -15.81 -8.17 -33.26
N GLN A 49 -16.95 -8.83 -32.94
CA GLN A 49 -18.06 -8.33 -32.11
C GLN A 49 -17.65 -8.11 -30.64
N MET A 50 -16.48 -7.53 -30.42
CA MET A 50 -15.87 -7.31 -29.12
C MET A 50 -16.18 -5.90 -28.64
N ASP A 51 -16.68 -5.77 -27.41
CA ASP A 51 -16.89 -4.46 -26.81
C ASP A 51 -15.54 -3.89 -26.34
N THR A 52 -15.00 -2.98 -27.12
CA THR A 52 -13.69 -2.37 -26.87
C THR A 52 -13.66 -1.48 -25.63
N SER A 53 -14.81 -1.15 -25.01
CA SER A 53 -14.87 -0.43 -23.73
C SER A 53 -14.41 -1.27 -22.52
N LEU A 54 -14.41 -2.60 -22.68
CA LEU A 54 -13.96 -3.57 -21.66
C LEU A 54 -12.44 -3.79 -21.67
N LEU A 55 -11.72 -3.11 -22.56
CA LEU A 55 -10.25 -3.11 -22.55
C LEU A 55 -9.73 -2.21 -21.44
N ARG A 56 -8.66 -2.66 -20.81
CA ARG A 56 -7.91 -1.94 -19.77
C ARG A 56 -6.43 -2.01 -20.07
N LEU A 57 -5.73 -0.88 -19.99
CA LEU A 57 -4.27 -0.83 -20.06
C LEU A 57 -3.77 -0.51 -18.65
N GLY A 58 -3.29 -1.53 -17.93
CA GLY A 58 -3.08 -1.44 -16.49
C GLY A 58 -4.36 -1.00 -15.76
N GLY A 59 -4.32 0.21 -15.16
CA GLY A 59 -5.46 0.81 -14.46
C GLY A 59 -6.40 1.68 -15.33
N CYS A 60 -6.08 1.93 -16.60
CA CYS A 60 -6.76 2.95 -17.40
C CYS A 60 -7.79 2.39 -18.37
N TYR A 61 -8.84 3.20 -18.60
CA TYR A 61 -9.86 3.01 -19.62
C TYR A 61 -9.34 3.54 -20.98
N PRO A 62 -9.92 3.10 -22.12
CA PRO A 62 -9.55 3.64 -23.42
C PRO A 62 -9.78 5.17 -23.47
N SER A 63 -8.81 5.92 -23.99
CA SER A 63 -8.88 7.38 -24.17
C SER A 63 -9.94 7.78 -25.19
N SER A 64 -10.11 6.96 -26.23
CA SER A 64 -11.20 7.12 -27.19
C SER A 64 -11.59 5.78 -27.81
N ILE A 65 -12.87 5.66 -28.15
CA ILE A 65 -13.43 4.51 -28.85
C ILE A 65 -14.10 5.02 -30.12
N SER A 66 -13.66 4.57 -31.29
CA SER A 66 -14.21 5.01 -32.58
C SER A 66 -14.31 3.84 -33.55
N ALA A 67 -15.51 3.61 -34.10
CA ALA A 67 -15.77 2.58 -35.13
C ALA A 67 -15.24 1.17 -34.79
N GLY A 68 -15.27 0.76 -33.52
CA GLY A 68 -14.76 -0.54 -33.07
C GLY A 68 -13.25 -0.58 -32.81
N GLU A 69 -12.54 0.54 -32.92
CA GLU A 69 -11.16 0.69 -32.46
C GLU A 69 -11.12 1.27 -31.05
N ALA A 70 -10.30 0.69 -30.16
CA ALA A 70 -9.94 1.30 -28.88
C ALA A 70 -8.56 1.93 -29.00
N MET A 71 -8.46 3.18 -28.54
CA MET A 71 -7.20 3.91 -28.49
C MET A 71 -6.88 4.31 -27.06
N PHE A 72 -5.64 4.09 -26.66
CA PHE A 72 -5.06 4.56 -25.41
C PHE A 72 -3.94 5.52 -25.77
N GLN A 73 -4.01 6.73 -25.24
CA GLN A 73 -2.94 7.72 -25.32
C GLN A 73 -2.67 8.15 -23.89
N VAL A 74 -1.62 7.56 -23.31
CA VAL A 74 -1.33 7.68 -21.88
C VAL A 74 0.17 7.90 -21.66
N GLU A 75 0.52 8.67 -20.64
CA GLU A 75 1.91 8.86 -20.23
C GLU A 75 2.38 7.66 -19.41
N PHE A 76 3.69 7.37 -19.41
CA PHE A 76 4.24 6.29 -18.59
C PHE A 76 4.16 6.56 -17.09
N SER A 77 3.89 7.80 -16.67
CA SER A 77 3.60 8.15 -15.28
C SER A 77 2.20 7.74 -14.83
N ASP A 78 1.30 7.48 -15.78
CA ASP A 78 -0.09 7.15 -15.52
C ASP A 78 -0.31 5.63 -15.62
N CYS A 79 -1.51 5.16 -15.27
CA CYS A 79 -1.96 3.79 -15.56
C CYS A 79 -1.10 2.64 -14.97
N ASN A 80 -0.24 2.95 -14.00
CA ASN A 80 0.65 2.03 -13.28
C ASN A 80 1.67 1.31 -14.16
N PHE A 81 2.31 2.00 -15.11
CA PHE A 81 3.41 1.43 -15.88
C PHE A 81 4.62 1.11 -14.98
N SER A 82 5.17 -0.10 -15.14
CA SER A 82 6.41 -0.51 -14.49
C SER A 82 7.61 -0.04 -15.30
N ARG A 83 8.61 0.55 -14.64
CA ARG A 83 9.85 1.00 -15.29
C ARG A 83 11.02 0.13 -14.85
N LEU A 84 11.68 -0.51 -15.80
CA LEU A 84 12.87 -1.32 -15.58
C LEU A 84 14.08 -0.68 -16.27
N VAL A 85 15.19 -0.55 -15.53
CA VAL A 85 16.46 -0.05 -16.07
C VAL A 85 17.51 -1.15 -15.90
N THR A 86 18.01 -1.67 -17.01
CA THR A 86 18.99 -2.77 -17.02
C THR A 86 20.15 -2.41 -17.94
N GLY A 87 21.33 -2.15 -17.36
CA GLY A 87 22.54 -1.81 -18.12
C GLY A 87 22.27 -0.62 -19.05
N ASP A 88 22.23 -0.86 -20.35
CA ASP A 88 22.06 0.15 -21.41
C ASP A 88 20.61 0.33 -21.89
N THR A 89 19.64 -0.31 -21.24
CA THR A 89 18.25 -0.33 -21.67
C THR A 89 17.29 0.21 -20.60
N LEU A 90 16.38 1.08 -21.03
CA LEU A 90 15.26 1.59 -20.24
C LEU A 90 13.96 1.00 -20.82
N MET A 91 13.18 0.31 -20.01
CA MET A 91 11.94 -0.34 -20.44
C MET A 91 10.75 0.15 -19.62
N TYR A 92 9.66 0.51 -20.28
CA TYR A 92 8.35 0.72 -19.67
C TYR A 92 7.43 -0.44 -20.04
N MET A 93 6.78 -1.03 -19.05
CA MET A 93 6.04 -2.29 -19.17
C MET A 93 4.66 -2.17 -18.52
N ASN A 94 3.63 -2.69 -19.19
CA ASN A 94 2.29 -2.86 -18.64
C ASN A 94 1.54 -3.96 -19.40
N GLU A 95 0.29 -4.23 -19.06
CA GLU A 95 -0.54 -5.23 -19.74
C GLU A 95 -1.86 -4.62 -20.24
N LEU A 96 -2.21 -4.95 -21.49
CA LEU A 96 -3.53 -4.71 -22.06
C LEU A 96 -4.42 -5.93 -21.77
N ILE A 97 -5.49 -5.73 -21.02
CA ILE A 97 -6.39 -6.78 -20.55
C ILE A 97 -7.77 -6.55 -21.13
N TYR A 98 -8.37 -7.60 -21.70
CA TYR A 98 -9.79 -7.63 -22.05
C TYR A 98 -10.56 -8.47 -21.03
N MET A 99 -11.60 -7.88 -20.41
CA MET A 99 -12.40 -8.55 -19.39
C MET A 99 -13.79 -8.92 -19.94
N SER A 100 -13.99 -10.20 -20.27
CA SER A 100 -15.27 -10.69 -20.79
C SER A 100 -16.23 -11.12 -19.66
N GLY A 101 -17.53 -10.87 -19.81
CA GLY A 101 -18.55 -11.39 -18.88
C GLY A 101 -18.71 -12.92 -18.93
N PRO A 102 -19.29 -13.56 -17.89
CA PRO A 102 -19.33 -15.02 -17.74
C PRO A 102 -20.10 -15.80 -18.84
N LYS A 103 -20.86 -15.10 -19.69
CA LYS A 103 -21.60 -15.69 -20.83
C LYS A 103 -21.08 -15.23 -22.20
N ALA A 104 -19.95 -14.52 -22.25
CA ALA A 104 -19.40 -14.00 -23.49
C ALA A 104 -18.76 -15.12 -24.35
N GLN A 105 -18.92 -15.04 -25.67
CA GLN A 105 -18.29 -15.97 -26.61
C GLN A 105 -16.76 -15.81 -26.66
N LEU A 106 -16.24 -14.61 -26.42
CA LEU A 106 -14.81 -14.31 -26.33
C LEU A 106 -14.36 -14.44 -24.88
N LYS A 107 -13.30 -15.21 -24.65
CA LYS A 107 -12.65 -15.34 -23.34
C LYS A 107 -11.75 -14.12 -23.07
N SER A 108 -11.60 -13.75 -21.80
CA SER A 108 -10.63 -12.76 -21.36
C SER A 108 -9.21 -13.12 -21.80
N PHE A 109 -8.44 -12.11 -22.19
CA PHE A 109 -7.04 -12.25 -22.60
C PHE A 109 -6.21 -11.08 -22.09
N SER A 110 -4.90 -11.31 -21.95
CA SER A 110 -3.92 -10.27 -21.64
C SER A 110 -2.82 -10.23 -22.70
N HIS A 111 -2.31 -9.03 -22.97
CA HIS A 111 -1.20 -8.80 -23.88
C HIS A 111 -0.16 -7.87 -23.25
N PRO A 112 1.12 -8.26 -23.19
CA PRO A 112 2.16 -7.40 -22.64
C PRO A 112 2.45 -6.23 -23.58
N VAL A 113 2.55 -5.03 -23.03
CA VAL A 113 2.91 -3.79 -23.73
C VAL A 113 4.26 -3.35 -23.18
N VAL A 114 5.28 -3.33 -24.04
CA VAL A 114 6.66 -2.98 -23.66
C VAL A 114 7.23 -1.94 -24.62
N CYS A 115 7.67 -0.82 -24.07
CA CYS A 115 8.43 0.21 -24.77
C CYS A 115 9.87 0.22 -24.26
N ALA A 116 10.81 -0.16 -25.11
CA ALA A 116 12.23 -0.24 -24.77
C ALA A 116 13.03 0.83 -25.52
N TYR A 117 13.88 1.52 -24.78
CA TYR A 117 14.72 2.61 -25.27
C TYR A 117 16.19 2.31 -24.95
N GLU A 118 17.08 2.66 -25.88
CA GLU A 118 18.50 2.78 -25.58
C GLU A 118 18.69 3.94 -24.62
N ARG A 119 19.47 3.70 -23.57
CA ARG A 119 19.80 4.71 -22.57
C ARG A 119 20.72 5.77 -23.22
N PRO A 120 20.30 7.05 -23.29
CA PRO A 120 21.16 8.11 -23.83
C PRO A 120 22.52 8.21 -23.10
N ALA A 121 23.58 8.61 -23.79
CA ALA A 121 24.93 8.71 -23.19
C ALA A 121 25.03 9.84 -22.14
N ASP A 122 24.19 10.85 -22.29
CA ASP A 122 23.92 11.98 -21.39
C ASP A 122 22.74 11.69 -20.44
N TRP A 123 22.25 10.44 -20.40
CA TRP A 123 21.21 10.03 -19.48
C TRP A 123 21.79 9.95 -18.07
N ALA A 124 21.62 11.04 -17.34
CA ALA A 124 21.38 10.95 -15.92
C ALA A 124 19.89 10.58 -15.74
N PRO A 125 19.50 9.79 -14.71
CA PRO A 125 18.14 9.95 -14.20
C PRO A 125 17.89 11.46 -14.01
N ARG A 126 16.64 11.95 -14.04
CA ARG A 126 16.38 13.24 -13.38
C ARG A 126 16.86 13.05 -11.95
N MET A 127 18.10 13.45 -11.69
CA MET A 127 18.59 13.66 -10.36
C MET A 127 17.76 14.86 -9.93
N PHE A 128 16.64 14.57 -9.24
CA PHE A 128 16.59 15.09 -7.89
C PHE A 128 17.99 14.82 -7.36
N ASP A 129 18.78 15.89 -7.28
CA ASP A 129 20.06 15.84 -6.59
C ASP A 129 19.86 14.88 -5.42
N PRO A 130 20.62 13.78 -5.29
CA PRO A 130 20.66 13.07 -4.04
C PRO A 130 21.41 13.98 -3.05
N VAL A 131 20.88 15.19 -2.84
CA VAL A 131 20.70 15.66 -1.49
C VAL A 131 19.97 14.50 -0.82
N PHE A 132 20.74 13.67 -0.12
CA PHE A 132 20.24 12.77 0.91
C PHE A 132 19.62 13.57 2.09
N HIS A 133 19.00 14.71 1.78
CA HIS A 133 18.24 15.62 2.61
C HIS A 133 17.22 16.33 1.71
N THR A 134 16.31 15.62 1.05
CA THR A 134 14.92 16.07 1.14
C THR A 134 14.35 15.45 2.41
N TYR A 135 14.86 15.89 3.56
CA TYR A 135 13.93 16.22 4.62
C TYR A 135 13.01 17.24 3.95
N GLY A 136 11.87 16.79 3.46
CA GLY A 136 10.71 17.63 3.59
C GLY A 136 10.59 17.87 5.08
N GLU A 137 11.30 18.89 5.56
CA GLU A 137 10.95 19.64 6.75
C GLU A 137 9.70 20.47 6.38
N GLY A 138 8.71 19.79 5.83
CA GLY A 138 7.32 20.14 5.97
C GLY A 138 6.84 19.16 7.02
N ASP A 139 6.55 19.67 8.21
CA ASP A 139 6.11 18.86 9.34
C ASP A 139 5.06 17.85 8.86
N LEU A 140 5.37 16.55 8.90
CA LEU A 140 4.36 15.53 8.68
C LEU A 140 3.31 15.74 9.77
N VAL A 141 2.11 16.14 9.36
CA VAL A 141 1.03 16.41 10.29
C VAL A 141 0.37 15.08 10.62
N PHE A 142 0.73 14.54 11.77
CA PHE A 142 0.07 13.38 12.35
C PHE A 142 -1.17 13.84 13.12
N HIS A 143 -2.29 13.16 12.88
CA HIS A 143 -3.51 13.35 13.65
C HIS A 143 -4.00 12.00 14.17
N MET A 144 -4.58 12.02 15.36
CA MET A 144 -5.17 10.86 16.00
C MET A 144 -6.49 11.27 16.65
N GLU A 145 -7.56 10.58 16.31
CA GLU A 145 -8.92 10.98 16.67
C GLU A 145 -9.77 9.80 17.15
N LEU A 146 -10.71 10.11 18.04
CA LEU A 146 -11.78 9.19 18.41
C LEU A 146 -12.82 9.19 17.29
N MET A 147 -13.26 8.01 16.89
CA MET A 147 -14.17 7.82 15.76
C MET A 147 -15.49 7.22 16.21
N LYS A 148 -16.54 7.44 15.41
CA LYS A 148 -17.80 6.70 15.54
C LYS A 148 -17.59 5.21 15.24
N ASP A 149 -18.55 4.38 15.63
CA ASP A 149 -18.48 2.92 15.46
C ASP A 149 -18.24 2.44 14.03
N ASP A 150 -18.68 3.22 13.05
CA ASP A 150 -18.54 2.97 11.62
C ASP A 150 -17.35 3.70 10.97
N PHE A 151 -16.53 4.41 11.75
CA PHE A 151 -15.45 5.29 11.27
C PHE A 151 -15.91 6.38 10.29
N SER A 152 -17.19 6.75 10.28
CA SER A 152 -17.74 7.79 9.37
C SER A 152 -17.33 9.21 9.75
N GLY A 153 -16.70 9.40 10.91
CA GLY A 153 -16.23 10.70 11.39
C GLY A 153 -15.94 10.69 12.89
N PRO A 154 -15.63 11.87 13.46
CA PRO A 154 -15.20 11.98 14.85
C PRO A 154 -16.34 11.64 15.82
N HIS A 155 -15.97 11.06 16.96
CA HIS A 155 -16.86 10.78 18.08
C HIS A 155 -16.66 11.82 19.19
N LEU A 156 -17.76 12.46 19.57
CA LEU A 156 -17.72 13.60 20.49
C LEU A 156 -17.73 13.17 21.97
N SER A 157 -18.34 12.02 22.30
CA SER A 157 -18.37 11.54 23.68
C SER A 157 -17.00 11.01 24.11
N ARG A 158 -16.65 11.27 25.37
CA ARG A 158 -15.42 10.84 26.03
C ARG A 158 -15.65 9.71 27.04
N GLU A 159 -16.89 9.27 27.19
CA GLU A 159 -17.27 8.23 28.13
C GLU A 159 -17.48 6.90 27.41
N TYR A 160 -16.87 5.84 27.93
CA TYR A 160 -16.91 4.52 27.35
C TYR A 160 -17.27 3.48 28.42
N PRO A 161 -18.44 2.82 28.31
CA PRO A 161 -18.76 1.69 29.16
C PRO A 161 -17.72 0.59 29.05
N LEU A 162 -17.36 -0.04 30.16
CA LEU A 162 -16.41 -1.14 30.18
C LEU A 162 -16.84 -2.24 29.19
N GLY A 163 -15.90 -2.69 28.36
CA GLY A 163 -16.15 -3.68 27.32
C GLY A 163 -16.73 -3.14 26.00
N SER A 164 -17.14 -1.87 25.92
CA SER A 164 -17.49 -1.19 24.66
C SER A 164 -16.26 -0.94 23.80
N PHE A 165 -16.43 -0.50 22.54
CA PHE A 165 -15.31 -0.18 21.66
C PHE A 165 -14.98 1.32 21.66
N ILE A 166 -13.72 1.63 21.89
CA ILE A 166 -13.10 2.92 21.61
C ILE A 166 -12.53 2.82 20.19
N ARG A 167 -13.17 3.48 19.22
CA ARG A 167 -12.65 3.54 17.85
C ARG A 167 -11.65 4.67 17.73
N ILE A 168 -10.47 4.37 17.24
CA ILE A 168 -9.39 5.34 17.09
C ILE A 168 -8.91 5.28 15.64
N SER A 169 -8.81 6.43 14.98
CA SER A 169 -8.11 6.56 13.70
C SER A 169 -6.87 7.41 13.88
N ALA A 170 -5.78 6.99 13.27
CA ALA A 170 -4.58 7.79 13.11
C ALA A 170 -4.32 7.97 11.62
N ALA A 171 -3.95 9.18 11.21
CA ALA A 171 -3.52 9.44 9.85
C ALA A 171 -2.38 10.46 9.79
N VAL A 172 -1.62 10.39 8.69
CA VAL A 172 -0.57 11.36 8.37
C VAL A 172 -0.95 12.07 7.08
N GLU A 173 -0.89 13.39 7.09
CA GLU A 173 -1.13 14.18 5.88
C GLU A 173 0.03 13.97 4.91
N GLN A 174 -0.30 13.44 3.73
CA GLN A 174 0.65 13.29 2.64
C GLN A 174 0.55 14.52 1.75
N MET A 175 1.57 15.36 1.77
CA MET A 175 1.83 16.26 0.64
C MET A 175 2.28 15.40 -0.56
N VAL A 176 2.25 15.94 -1.78
CA VAL A 176 2.32 15.25 -3.11
C VAL A 176 3.62 14.42 -3.37
N HIS A 177 4.37 14.03 -2.34
CA HIS A 177 5.64 13.34 -2.42
C HIS A 177 5.63 12.05 -1.57
N GLN A 178 5.51 10.91 -2.27
CA GLN A 178 5.72 9.51 -1.83
C GLN A 178 4.63 8.88 -0.93
N PRO A 179 4.13 7.67 -1.27
CA PRO A 179 3.19 6.95 -0.41
C PRO A 179 3.87 6.53 0.88
N LEU A 180 3.33 6.95 2.03
CA LEU A 180 3.75 6.52 3.36
C LEU A 180 2.78 5.45 3.91
N LEU A 181 3.33 4.51 4.67
CA LEU A 181 2.62 3.58 5.53
C LEU A 181 2.63 4.10 6.96
N LEU A 182 1.45 4.32 7.54
CA LEU A 182 1.32 4.71 8.94
C LEU A 182 1.19 3.49 9.85
N LEU A 183 1.99 3.46 10.91
CA LEU A 183 2.02 2.42 11.94
C LEU A 183 1.86 3.06 13.32
N LEU A 184 1.23 2.31 14.24
CA LEU A 184 1.27 2.60 15.68
C LEU A 184 2.40 1.76 16.28
N GLU A 185 3.52 2.40 16.63
CA GLU A 185 4.69 1.69 17.15
C GLU A 185 4.48 1.25 18.60
N GLU A 186 4.02 2.18 19.43
CA GLU A 186 3.72 1.95 20.85
C GLU A 186 2.51 2.79 21.27
N CYS A 187 1.67 2.24 22.14
CA CYS A 187 0.55 2.96 22.76
C CYS A 187 0.37 2.49 24.21
N VAL A 188 0.25 3.44 25.13
CA VAL A 188 0.03 3.17 26.56
C VAL A 188 -1.07 4.08 27.11
N ALA A 189 -1.85 3.57 28.07
CA ALA A 189 -2.81 4.38 28.80
C ALA A 189 -2.26 4.79 30.17
N THR A 190 -2.52 6.03 30.58
CA THR A 190 -2.13 6.60 31.88
C THR A 190 -3.31 7.34 32.51
N THR A 191 -3.20 7.73 33.77
CA THR A 191 -4.20 8.57 34.46
C THR A 191 -3.82 10.05 34.48
N THR A 192 -2.75 10.42 33.77
CA THR A 192 -2.19 11.77 33.73
C THR A 192 -1.91 12.18 32.29
N PRO A 193 -2.11 13.46 31.94
CA PRO A 193 -1.80 13.97 30.60
C PRO A 193 -0.30 13.93 30.29
N GLU A 194 0.58 13.95 31.28
CA GLU A 194 2.02 13.71 31.09
C GLU A 194 2.42 12.26 31.42
N LEU A 195 3.30 11.69 30.60
CA LEU A 195 3.98 10.42 30.86
C LEU A 195 4.99 10.60 32.01
N GLN A 196 4.66 10.13 33.20
CA GLN A 196 5.57 10.11 34.34
C GLN A 196 6.28 8.76 34.43
N SER A 197 7.57 8.75 34.77
CA SER A 197 8.40 7.53 34.81
C SER A 197 7.98 6.50 35.87
N GLU A 198 7.19 6.90 36.87
CA GLU A 198 6.80 6.07 38.03
C GLU A 198 5.27 5.87 38.17
N GLY A 199 4.48 6.32 37.20
CA GLY A 199 3.02 6.21 37.22
C GLY A 199 2.51 4.83 36.77
N PRO A 200 1.28 4.42 37.17
CA PRO A 200 0.66 3.23 36.62
C PRO A 200 0.38 3.41 35.13
N VAL A 201 0.86 2.47 34.31
CA VAL A 201 0.65 2.45 32.86
C VAL A 201 -0.08 1.17 32.43
N HIS A 202 -0.99 1.29 31.48
CA HIS A 202 -1.65 0.14 30.85
C HIS A 202 -1.16 -0.03 29.40
N PRO A 203 -0.45 -1.13 29.07
CA PRO A 203 0.06 -1.33 27.73
C PRO A 203 -1.06 -1.70 26.74
N ILE A 204 -1.15 -0.96 25.63
CA ILE A 204 -2.12 -1.22 24.57
C ILE A 204 -1.41 -1.82 23.35
N ILE A 205 -0.42 -1.10 22.82
CA ILE A 205 0.46 -1.54 21.73
C ILE A 205 1.89 -1.46 22.25
N THR A 206 2.65 -2.54 22.10
CA THR A 206 4.06 -2.59 22.51
C THR A 206 4.88 -3.31 21.45
N ASN A 207 6.19 -3.40 21.65
CA ASN A 207 7.06 -4.26 20.86
C ASN A 207 6.99 -3.95 19.35
N LYS A 208 6.94 -2.65 19.02
CA LYS A 208 6.93 -2.10 17.66
C LYS A 208 5.73 -2.59 16.84
N GLY A 209 4.52 -2.29 17.33
CA GLY A 209 3.27 -2.54 16.64
C GLY A 209 2.54 -3.84 16.98
N CYS A 210 2.87 -4.50 18.09
CA CYS A 210 2.09 -5.62 18.60
C CYS A 210 0.96 -5.11 19.52
N LEU A 211 -0.30 -5.22 19.09
CA LEU A 211 -1.48 -4.86 19.88
C LEU A 211 -1.72 -5.86 21.01
N VAL A 212 -0.96 -5.77 22.10
CA VAL A 212 -1.04 -6.70 23.23
C VAL A 212 -2.41 -6.72 23.92
N ALA A 213 -3.17 -5.62 23.84
CA ALA A 213 -4.55 -5.57 24.33
C ALA A 213 -5.46 -6.64 23.68
N SER A 214 -5.19 -7.02 22.43
CA SER A 214 -5.98 -8.03 21.69
C SER A 214 -5.84 -9.46 22.22
N LYS A 215 -4.83 -9.74 23.06
CA LYS A 215 -4.70 -11.08 23.68
C LYS A 215 -5.81 -11.39 24.67
N ASN A 216 -6.26 -10.37 25.40
CA ASN A 216 -7.19 -10.50 26.51
C ASN A 216 -8.53 -9.81 26.25
N SER A 217 -8.76 -9.34 25.03
CA SER A 217 -9.95 -8.57 24.65
C SER A 217 -10.27 -8.77 23.17
N ASN A 218 -11.40 -8.24 22.71
CA ASN A 218 -11.77 -8.24 21.30
C ASN A 218 -11.14 -7.06 20.53
N SER A 219 -10.07 -6.45 21.08
CA SER A 219 -9.37 -5.36 20.41
C SER A 219 -8.70 -5.83 19.13
N LYS A 220 -8.73 -5.03 18.07
CA LYS A 220 -8.14 -5.38 16.77
C LYS A 220 -7.84 -4.15 15.93
N PHE A 221 -6.91 -4.29 14.99
CA PHE A 221 -6.79 -3.35 13.89
C PHE A 221 -7.91 -3.60 12.87
N GLU A 222 -8.45 -2.54 12.28
CA GLU A 222 -9.43 -2.66 11.19
C GLU A 222 -8.72 -2.70 9.82
N PRO A 223 -9.33 -3.36 8.81
CA PRO A 223 -8.75 -3.45 7.47
C PRO A 223 -8.37 -2.09 6.90
N ARG A 224 -7.11 -1.96 6.48
CA ARG A 224 -6.57 -0.68 6.00
C ARG A 224 -7.23 -0.27 4.69
N GLN A 225 -7.71 0.98 4.64
CA GLN A 225 -8.31 1.58 3.44
C GLN A 225 -7.32 2.47 2.68
N LYS A 226 -6.40 3.13 3.39
CA LYS A 226 -5.35 4.00 2.86
C LYS A 226 -4.04 3.71 3.59
N THR A 227 -2.90 3.68 2.88
CA THR A 227 -1.59 3.41 3.53
C THR A 227 -1.25 4.44 4.60
N SER A 228 -1.68 5.69 4.38
CA SER A 228 -1.49 6.83 5.29
C SER A 228 -2.35 6.83 6.56
N GLU A 229 -3.26 5.85 6.71
CA GLU A 229 -4.24 5.79 7.79
C GLU A 229 -4.19 4.41 8.46
N ILE A 230 -4.29 4.36 9.79
CA ILE A 230 -4.44 3.13 10.56
C ILE A 230 -5.59 3.27 11.54
N ARG A 231 -6.45 2.25 11.59
CA ARG A 231 -7.66 2.23 12.42
C ARG A 231 -7.57 1.13 13.46
N LEU A 232 -7.89 1.49 14.71
CA LEU A 232 -7.86 0.62 15.86
C LEU A 232 -9.24 0.59 16.52
N SER A 233 -9.75 -0.62 16.75
CA SER A 233 -10.91 -0.85 17.59
C SER A 233 -10.42 -1.40 18.93
N LEU A 234 -10.29 -0.53 19.92
CA LEU A 234 -9.79 -0.86 21.24
C LEU A 234 -10.97 -1.15 22.18
N GLN A 235 -11.05 -2.35 22.73
CA GLN A 235 -12.07 -2.65 23.72
C GLN A 235 -11.76 -1.93 25.04
N ALA A 236 -12.72 -1.17 25.57
CA ALA A 236 -12.60 -0.45 26.83
C ALA A 236 -12.23 -1.42 27.95
N PHE A 237 -11.14 -1.10 28.64
CA PHE A 237 -10.41 -1.99 29.54
C PHE A 237 -10.55 -1.55 30.99
N LYS A 238 -10.38 -2.48 31.92
CA LYS A 238 -10.48 -2.18 33.35
C LYS A 238 -9.18 -1.57 33.86
N PHE A 239 -9.05 -0.25 33.71
CA PHE A 239 -7.93 0.53 34.21
C PHE A 239 -8.44 1.90 34.65
N ALA A 240 -8.16 2.28 35.90
CA ALA A 240 -8.59 3.57 36.46
C ALA A 240 -10.07 3.90 36.20
N VAL A 241 -10.96 2.92 36.35
CA VAL A 241 -12.41 3.06 36.14
C VAL A 241 -12.96 4.23 36.94
N GLY A 242 -13.80 5.06 36.31
CA GLY A 242 -14.39 6.27 36.89
C GLY A 242 -13.40 7.43 37.04
N LYS A 243 -12.16 7.30 36.55
CA LYS A 243 -11.16 8.37 36.48
C LYS A 243 -10.87 8.72 35.03
N GLU A 244 -10.21 9.86 34.84
CA GLU A 244 -9.66 10.24 33.54
C GLU A 244 -8.51 9.32 33.13
N VAL A 245 -8.56 8.90 31.87
CA VAL A 245 -7.56 8.06 31.21
C VAL A 245 -7.09 8.79 29.95
N TYR A 246 -5.79 8.73 29.72
CA TYR A 246 -5.11 9.34 28.59
C TYR A 246 -4.37 8.25 27.82
N ILE A 247 -4.51 8.20 26.51
CA ILE A 247 -3.82 7.25 25.63
C ILE A 247 -2.70 8.01 24.91
N HIS A 248 -1.48 7.56 25.15
CA HIS A 248 -0.27 8.08 24.53
C HIS A 248 0.18 7.10 23.46
N CYS A 249 0.43 7.59 22.25
CA CYS A 249 0.84 6.75 21.13
C CYS A 249 2.04 7.35 20.39
N ASN A 250 3.00 6.50 20.06
CA ASN A 250 4.07 6.80 19.11
C ASN A 250 3.65 6.31 17.73
N LEU A 251 3.37 7.27 16.85
CA LEU A 251 3.03 7.05 15.45
C LEU A 251 4.32 7.04 14.64
N LEU A 252 4.37 6.19 13.62
CA LEU A 252 5.51 6.06 12.72
C LEU A 252 5.04 6.08 11.27
N ALA A 253 5.51 7.07 10.50
CA ALA A 253 5.41 7.06 9.05
C ALA A 253 6.65 6.37 8.45
N TRP A 254 6.42 5.37 7.60
CA TRP A 254 7.47 4.56 6.98
C TRP A 254 7.19 4.31 5.49
N ASP A 255 8.23 3.91 4.75
CA ASP A 255 8.05 3.45 3.37
C ASP A 255 7.25 2.14 3.36
N PRO A 256 6.24 1.96 2.48
CA PRO A 256 5.47 0.71 2.42
C PRO A 256 6.33 -0.53 2.09
N SER A 257 7.52 -0.35 1.52
CA SER A 257 8.49 -1.41 1.30
C SER A 257 9.42 -1.61 2.51
N GLY A 258 9.94 -2.83 2.65
CA GLY A 258 10.90 -3.13 3.72
C GLY A 258 10.27 -3.25 5.12
N LEU A 259 9.06 -3.81 5.20
CA LEU A 259 8.48 -4.21 6.48
C LEU A 259 9.32 -5.32 7.13
N ASP A 260 9.55 -5.19 8.41
CA ASP A 260 10.32 -6.14 9.21
C ASP A 260 9.71 -6.28 10.61
N THR A 261 10.39 -7.00 11.49
CA THR A 261 9.99 -7.17 12.90
C THR A 261 9.90 -5.84 13.66
N SER A 262 10.47 -4.75 13.14
CA SER A 262 10.44 -3.41 13.72
C SER A 262 9.43 -2.46 13.05
N LYS A 263 8.79 -2.87 11.94
CA LYS A 263 7.85 -2.10 11.12
C LYS A 263 6.65 -2.98 10.76
N LYS A 264 5.69 -3.09 11.67
CA LYS A 264 4.53 -3.97 11.53
C LYS A 264 3.32 -3.46 12.31
N ALA A 265 2.15 -3.99 12.01
CA ALA A 265 0.94 -3.83 12.80
C ALA A 265 0.29 -5.20 12.99
N CYS A 266 0.38 -5.74 14.20
CA CYS A 266 -0.02 -7.11 14.52
C CYS A 266 -1.09 -7.12 15.60
N HIS A 267 -2.13 -7.93 15.43
CA HIS A 267 -3.09 -8.20 16.49
C HIS A 267 -3.30 -9.71 16.66
N TYR A 268 -3.70 -10.11 17.86
CA TYR A 268 -3.93 -11.50 18.20
C TYR A 268 -5.36 -11.90 17.81
N VAL A 269 -5.46 -12.94 17.00
CA VAL A 269 -6.73 -13.55 16.58
C VAL A 269 -6.92 -14.82 17.39
N LYS A 270 -7.99 -14.88 18.17
CA LYS A 270 -8.29 -16.02 19.04
C LYS A 270 -8.40 -17.31 18.22
N GLY A 271 -7.58 -18.31 18.57
CA GLY A 271 -7.50 -19.60 17.86
C GLY A 271 -6.56 -19.61 16.65
N HIS A 272 -6.09 -18.46 16.17
CA HIS A 272 -5.19 -18.34 15.01
C HIS A 272 -3.82 -17.72 15.35
N GLY A 273 -3.67 -17.11 16.52
CA GLY A 273 -2.41 -16.50 16.97
C GLY A 273 -2.25 -15.07 16.47
N TRP A 274 -1.01 -14.58 16.44
CA TRP A 274 -0.70 -13.24 15.94
C TRP A 274 -0.87 -13.16 14.43
N ALA A 275 -1.61 -12.15 13.96
CA ALA A 275 -1.85 -11.87 12.54
C ALA A 275 -1.34 -10.47 12.17
N LEU A 276 -0.66 -10.38 11.03
CA LEU A 276 -0.27 -9.12 10.43
C LEU A 276 -1.49 -8.46 9.77
N LEU A 277 -1.67 -7.15 9.99
CA LEU A 277 -2.82 -6.39 9.50
C LEU A 277 -2.94 -6.43 7.97
N ASP A 278 -1.88 -6.01 7.28
CA ASP A 278 -1.93 -5.73 5.85
C ASP A 278 -1.76 -7.00 5.00
N ASP A 279 -1.14 -8.05 5.57
CA ASP A 279 -0.94 -9.34 4.90
C ASP A 279 -0.92 -10.51 5.90
N PRO A 280 -2.08 -11.12 6.18
CA PRO A 280 -2.18 -12.24 7.11
C PRO A 280 -1.34 -13.47 6.72
N TYR A 281 -0.97 -13.62 5.44
CA TYR A 281 -0.12 -14.74 5.00
C TYR A 281 1.34 -14.57 5.41
N HIS A 282 1.77 -13.34 5.69
CA HIS A 282 3.11 -13.01 6.19
C HIS A 282 3.14 -12.74 7.71
N SER A 283 2.24 -13.38 8.47
CA SER A 283 2.16 -13.25 9.93
C SER A 283 3.38 -13.80 10.70
N THR A 284 4.34 -14.43 10.00
CA THR A 284 5.65 -14.78 10.58
C THR A 284 6.41 -13.56 11.10
N LEU A 285 6.20 -12.38 10.50
CA LEU A 285 6.72 -11.09 11.00
C LEU A 285 6.20 -10.73 12.39
N CYS A 286 5.01 -11.22 12.76
CA CYS A 286 4.41 -11.03 14.07
C CYS A 286 4.83 -12.10 15.08
N GLY A 287 5.62 -13.10 14.70
CA GLY A 287 6.06 -14.18 15.59
C GLY A 287 6.88 -13.70 16.79
N CYS A 288 7.53 -12.54 16.68
CA CYS A 288 8.27 -11.92 17.79
C CYS A 288 7.36 -11.21 18.82
N CYS A 289 6.04 -11.10 18.59
CA CYS A 289 5.14 -10.40 19.51
C CYS A 289 4.94 -11.12 20.86
N ASP A 290 5.27 -12.41 20.95
CA ASP A 290 5.35 -13.17 22.21
C ASP A 290 6.73 -13.12 22.87
N SER A 291 7.73 -12.58 22.17
CA SER A 291 9.10 -12.41 22.62
C SER A 291 9.55 -10.96 22.40
N SER A 292 10.82 -10.71 22.06
CA SER A 292 11.35 -9.38 21.78
C SER A 292 11.50 -9.17 20.28
N CYS A 293 10.89 -8.12 19.73
CA CYS A 293 11.06 -7.74 18.33
C CYS A 293 12.30 -6.84 18.17
N GLU A 294 13.45 -7.48 17.99
CA GLU A 294 14.67 -6.79 17.59
C GLU A 294 14.65 -6.47 16.09
N PRO A 295 15.26 -5.34 15.67
CA PRO A 295 15.51 -5.10 14.25
C PRO A 295 16.53 -6.13 13.74
N TRP A 296 16.29 -6.72 12.57
CA TRP A 296 17.20 -7.72 11.99
C TRP A 296 18.59 -7.10 11.79
N ARG A 297 19.62 -7.63 12.48
CA ARG A 297 21.02 -7.21 12.27
C ARG A 297 21.64 -8.01 11.13
N THR A 298 21.62 -7.45 9.92
CA THR A 298 22.49 -7.94 8.85
C THR A 298 23.90 -7.42 9.12
N SER A 299 24.85 -8.31 9.40
CA SER A 299 26.27 -7.98 9.54
C SER A 299 26.79 -7.36 8.24
N GLY A 300 27.25 -6.11 8.30
CA GLY A 300 28.04 -5.48 7.24
C GLY A 300 27.26 -4.65 6.23
N ILE A 301 26.88 -3.43 6.62
CA ILE A 301 27.00 -2.13 5.92
C ILE A 301 26.21 -1.15 6.80
N ALA A 302 26.83 -0.04 7.18
CA ALA A 302 26.23 0.96 8.05
C ALA A 302 24.83 1.34 7.56
N SER A 303 23.84 1.13 8.43
CA SER A 303 22.44 1.52 8.25
C SER A 303 22.38 3.00 7.89
N GLY A 304 22.15 3.29 6.61
CA GLY A 304 21.69 4.60 6.19
C GLY A 304 20.32 4.84 6.84
N LYS A 305 20.18 5.96 7.55
CA LYS A 305 18.91 6.47 8.07
C LYS A 305 17.88 6.54 6.93
N HIS A 306 17.10 5.48 6.72
CA HIS A 306 15.84 5.57 6.00
C HIS A 306 14.90 6.43 6.84
N GLY A 307 14.25 7.42 6.22
CA GLY A 307 13.52 8.51 6.87
C GLY A 307 12.29 8.07 7.67
N SER A 308 12.49 7.43 8.82
CA SER A 308 11.45 7.25 9.83
C SER A 308 11.12 8.59 10.47
N THR A 309 9.88 9.03 10.34
CA THR A 309 9.37 10.16 11.13
C THR A 309 8.43 9.60 12.18
N GLN A 310 8.74 9.89 13.44
CA GLN A 310 7.95 9.48 14.60
C GLN A 310 7.26 10.71 15.20
N SER A 311 6.05 10.52 15.70
CA SER A 311 5.34 11.56 16.45
C SER A 311 4.63 10.95 17.65
N ALA A 312 4.80 11.57 18.82
CA ALA A 312 4.06 11.21 20.02
C ALA A 312 2.74 12.01 20.04
N VAL A 313 1.62 11.30 20.08
CA VAL A 313 0.27 11.87 20.08
C VAL A 313 -0.49 11.41 21.33
N LEU A 314 -1.31 12.31 21.87
CA LEU A 314 -2.10 12.09 23.06
C LEU A 314 -3.60 12.17 22.72
N ILE A 315 -4.36 11.16 23.15
CA ILE A 315 -5.83 11.17 23.15
C ILE A 315 -6.33 11.14 24.59
N GLY A 316 -7.05 12.18 25.00
CA GLY A 316 -7.71 12.22 26.29
C GLY A 316 -8.25 13.60 26.64
N PRO A 317 -8.87 13.74 27.81
CA PRO A 317 -9.23 12.65 28.72
C PRO A 317 -10.35 11.76 28.15
N LEU A 318 -10.34 10.49 28.55
CA LEU A 318 -11.43 9.51 28.38
C LEU A 318 -11.86 9.02 29.76
N VAL A 319 -13.12 8.64 29.94
CA VAL A 319 -13.60 8.05 31.19
C VAL A 319 -14.19 6.68 30.89
N ILE A 320 -13.64 5.65 31.54
CA ILE A 320 -14.18 4.30 31.43
C ILE A 320 -15.19 4.10 32.56
N THR A 321 -16.45 3.87 32.21
CA THR A 321 -17.55 3.70 33.17
C THR A 321 -17.83 2.22 33.40
N ASP A 322 -18.17 1.85 34.64
CA ASP A 322 -18.57 0.49 34.97
C ASP A 322 -20.07 0.46 35.24
N ASN A 323 -20.82 0.07 34.21
CA ASN A 323 -22.28 -0.05 34.29
C ASN A 323 -22.72 -1.42 34.80
N SER A 324 -21.81 -2.30 35.23
CA SER A 324 -22.18 -3.61 35.79
C SER A 324 -22.81 -3.53 37.19
N LEU A 325 -22.94 -2.32 37.74
CA LEU A 325 -23.56 -2.00 39.02
C LEU A 325 -24.86 -1.16 38.90
N ALA A 326 -25.39 -0.98 37.68
CA ALA A 326 -26.66 -0.29 37.43
C ALA A 326 -27.79 -1.27 37.12
#